data_AF-A0A2E8B194-F1
#
_entry.id   AF-A0A2E8B194-F1
#
_cell.length_a   1.000
_cell.length_b   1.000
_cell.length_c   1.000
_cell.angle_alpha   90.00
_cell.angle_beta   90.00
_cell.angle_gamma   90.00
#
_symmetry.space_group_name_H-M   'P 1'
#
loop_
_entity.id
_entity.type
_entity.pdbx_description
1 polymer ?
#
loop_
_entity_poly.entity_id
_entity_poly.type
_entity_poly.pdbx_seq_one_letter_code
_entity_poly.pdbx_strand_id
1 'polypeptide(L)'
;MSALCDTVVIVDWDILIRGPSKEHLQITQAIERRRWCLAWLLVPWVVVGLATKVYTGPGETWVRDQAGGLFYVVFWTLLILVVCPRFSSKGVAGLVVLATCCVEMLQLWHPPPLEWVRSSWFGQLLLGNSFSWWDFPPYFVGGVIAYITARAVKLKGDS
;
A
#
# COMPACT_ATOMS: atom_id res chain seq x y z
N MET A 1 -16.95 -3.58 25.85
CA MET A 1 -16.15 -4.81 25.60
C MET A 1 -17.03 -5.88 24.96
N SER A 2 -17.44 -5.70 23.70
CA SER A 2 -18.11 -6.76 22.91
C SER A 2 -18.17 -6.33 21.44
N ALA A 3 -17.02 -6.35 20.77
CA ALA A 3 -16.95 -6.05 19.32
C ALA A 3 -15.72 -6.71 18.64
N LEU A 4 -15.08 -7.69 19.30
CA LEU A 4 -13.82 -8.28 18.84
C LEU A 4 -13.90 -9.80 18.65
N CYS A 5 -15.09 -10.40 18.58
CA CYS A 5 -15.25 -11.85 18.46
C CYS A 5 -16.27 -12.29 17.39
N ASP A 6 -16.55 -11.47 16.37
CA ASP A 6 -17.45 -11.85 15.27
C ASP A 6 -16.68 -12.25 14.00
N THR A 7 -15.58 -12.99 14.19
CA THR A 7 -15.03 -13.90 13.18
C THR A 7 -15.38 -15.33 13.56
N VAL A 8 -16.59 -15.53 14.09
CA VAL A 8 -17.26 -16.82 14.05
C VAL A 8 -18.08 -16.80 12.78
N VAL A 9 -17.76 -17.72 11.88
CA VAL A 9 -18.57 -18.04 10.71
C VAL A 9 -19.94 -18.49 11.24
N ILE A 10 -20.86 -17.55 11.45
CA ILE A 10 -22.28 -17.86 11.49
C ILE A 10 -22.60 -18.24 10.05
N VAL A 11 -22.40 -19.52 9.74
CA VAL A 11 -22.99 -20.15 8.56
C VAL A 11 -24.49 -20.08 8.81
N ASP A 12 -25.10 -19.02 8.31
CA ASP A 12 -26.54 -18.85 8.33
C ASP A 12 -27.17 -20.10 7.70
N TRP A 13 -27.98 -20.84 8.46
CA TRP A 13 -28.60 -22.09 7.99
C TRP A 13 -29.44 -21.86 6.73
N ASP A 14 -29.93 -20.64 6.52
CA ASP A 14 -30.67 -20.24 5.32
C ASP A 14 -29.76 -20.22 4.06
N ILE A 15 -28.45 -19.91 4.19
CA ILE A 15 -27.48 -19.96 3.09
C ILE A 15 -27.16 -21.40 2.69
N LEU A 16 -27.09 -22.33 3.66
CA LEU A 16 -26.79 -23.74 3.38
C LEU A 16 -27.95 -24.43 2.63
N ILE A 17 -29.20 -24.01 2.91
CA ILE A 17 -30.41 -24.59 2.32
C ILE A 17 -30.78 -23.92 0.98
N ARG A 18 -30.65 -22.59 0.86
CA ARG A 18 -31.06 -21.84 -0.35
C ARG A 18 -29.91 -21.56 -1.33
N GLY A 19 -28.66 -21.77 -0.91
CA GLY A 19 -27.47 -21.32 -1.63
C GLY A 19 -27.29 -19.79 -1.56
N PRO A 20 -26.08 -19.28 -1.86
CA PRO A 20 -25.83 -17.83 -1.87
C PRO A 20 -26.67 -17.14 -2.96
N SER A 21 -27.28 -16.00 -2.63
CA SER A 21 -28.06 -15.22 -3.59
C SER A 21 -27.20 -14.77 -4.78
N LYS A 22 -27.81 -14.58 -5.96
CA LYS A 22 -27.09 -14.08 -7.15
C LYS A 22 -26.38 -12.75 -6.88
N GLU A 23 -26.97 -11.90 -6.04
CA GLU A 23 -26.40 -10.62 -5.63
C GLU A 23 -25.14 -10.78 -4.76
N HIS A 24 -25.16 -11.71 -3.80
CA HIS A 24 -24.00 -12.02 -2.98
C HIS A 24 -22.82 -12.54 -3.83
N LEU A 25 -23.09 -13.45 -4.77
CA LEU A 25 -22.07 -13.96 -5.71
C LEU A 25 -21.48 -12.84 -6.58
N GLN A 26 -22.29 -11.92 -7.09
CA GLN A 26 -21.83 -10.80 -7.90
C GLN A 26 -20.92 -9.84 -7.11
N ILE A 27 -21.24 -9.58 -5.84
CA ILE A 27 -20.41 -8.72 -4.97
C ILE A 27 -19.04 -9.37 -4.72
N THR A 28 -19.02 -10.65 -4.37
CA THR A 28 -17.75 -11.37 -4.11
C THR A 28 -16.89 -11.44 -5.36
N GLN A 29 -17.49 -11.75 -6.53
CA GLN A 29 -16.79 -11.75 -7.81
C GLN A 29 -16.23 -10.38 -8.17
N ALA A 30 -16.98 -9.30 -7.93
CA ALA A 30 -16.51 -7.94 -8.19
C ALA A 30 -15.28 -7.60 -7.31
N ILE A 31 -15.30 -8.00 -6.04
CA ILE A 31 -14.20 -7.77 -5.09
C ILE A 31 -12.96 -8.56 -5.49
N GLU A 32 -13.11 -9.84 -5.80
CA GLU A 32 -12.01 -10.68 -6.28
C GLU A 32 -11.43 -10.15 -7.59
N ARG A 33 -12.29 -9.72 -8.53
CA ARG A 33 -11.85 -9.07 -9.77
C ARG A 33 -11.02 -7.82 -9.48
N ARG A 34 -11.46 -6.93 -8.59
CA ARG A 34 -10.66 -5.75 -8.22
C ARG A 34 -9.34 -6.17 -7.59
N ARG A 35 -9.35 -7.12 -6.66
CA ARG A 35 -8.14 -7.62 -6.00
C ARG A 35 -7.12 -8.13 -7.01
N TRP A 36 -7.54 -8.95 -7.96
CA TRP A 36 -6.67 -9.48 -9.00
C TRP A 36 -6.19 -8.40 -9.97
N CYS A 37 -7.06 -7.48 -10.39
CA CYS A 37 -6.65 -6.35 -11.22
C CYS A 37 -5.61 -5.46 -10.51
N LEU A 38 -5.79 -5.16 -9.22
CA LEU A 38 -4.81 -4.41 -8.43
C LEU A 38 -3.50 -5.20 -8.25
N ALA A 39 -3.57 -6.51 -8.03
CA ALA A 39 -2.39 -7.35 -7.92
C ALA A 39 -1.58 -7.38 -9.23
N TRP A 40 -2.26 -7.48 -10.37
CA TRP A 40 -1.62 -7.36 -11.68
C TRP A 40 -1.01 -5.99 -11.93
N LEU A 41 -1.69 -4.92 -11.51
CA LEU A 41 -1.15 -3.56 -11.59
C LEU A 41 0.05 -3.34 -10.66
N LEU A 42 0.12 -4.04 -9.52
CA LEU A 42 1.23 -3.94 -8.57
C LEU A 42 2.56 -4.47 -9.15
N VAL A 43 2.52 -5.54 -9.94
CA VAL A 43 3.70 -6.19 -10.52
C VAL A 43 4.66 -5.21 -11.24
N PRO A 44 4.21 -4.40 -12.22
CA PRO A 44 5.11 -3.48 -12.91
C PRO A 44 5.72 -2.44 -11.95
N TRP A 45 4.98 -1.96 -10.94
CA TRP A 45 5.52 -1.01 -9.97
C TRP A 45 6.61 -1.62 -9.08
N VAL A 46 6.47 -2.91 -8.71
CA VAL A 46 7.52 -3.64 -7.99
C VAL A 46 8.77 -3.75 -8.85
N VAL A 47 8.63 -4.13 -10.12
CA VAL A 47 9.77 -4.27 -11.03
C VAL A 47 10.48 -2.92 -11.21
N VAL A 48 9.72 -1.84 -11.46
CA VAL A 48 10.29 -0.51 -11.65
C VAL A 48 10.93 0.02 -10.35
N GLY A 49 10.28 -0.16 -9.20
CA GLY A 49 10.81 0.27 -7.91
C GLY A 49 12.10 -0.48 -7.50
N LEU A 50 12.21 -1.77 -7.83
CA LEU A 50 13.47 -2.50 -7.64
C LEU A 50 14.54 -2.05 -8.64
N ALA A 51 14.14 -1.77 -9.89
CA ALA A 51 15.04 -1.26 -10.92
C ALA A 51 15.67 0.09 -10.52
N THR A 52 14.95 0.97 -9.84
CA THR A 52 15.54 2.25 -9.36
C THR A 52 16.60 2.03 -8.28
N LYS A 53 16.49 0.97 -7.47
CA LYS A 53 17.50 0.66 -6.44
C LYS A 53 18.80 0.13 -7.01
N VAL A 54 18.76 -0.61 -8.13
CA VAL A 54 19.95 -1.15 -8.81
C VAL A 54 20.51 -0.21 -9.89
N TYR A 55 19.86 0.92 -10.15
CA TYR A 55 20.28 1.87 -11.17
C TYR A 55 21.58 2.59 -10.76
N THR A 56 22.59 2.56 -11.63
CA THR A 56 23.93 3.16 -11.46
C THR A 56 24.28 4.18 -12.56
N GLY A 57 23.29 4.61 -13.34
CA GLY A 57 23.50 5.56 -14.44
C GLY A 57 23.54 7.03 -13.99
N PRO A 58 23.49 7.98 -14.94
CA PRO A 58 23.49 9.41 -14.63
C PRO A 58 22.34 9.80 -13.70
N GLY A 59 22.64 10.55 -12.63
CA GLY A 59 21.65 10.94 -11.63
C GLY A 59 21.23 9.80 -10.69
N GLU A 60 22.07 8.78 -10.52
CA GLU A 60 21.78 7.60 -9.70
C GLU A 60 21.29 7.94 -8.28
N THR A 61 21.86 8.94 -7.62
CA THR A 61 21.45 9.37 -6.28
C THR A 61 20.01 9.85 -6.29
N TRP A 62 19.65 10.72 -7.24
CA TRP A 62 18.28 11.20 -7.40
C TRP A 62 17.30 10.06 -7.72
N VAL A 63 17.67 9.14 -8.61
CA VAL A 63 16.81 8.01 -8.98
C VAL A 63 16.62 7.03 -7.80
N ARG A 64 17.70 6.72 -7.08
CA ARG A 64 17.70 5.76 -5.97
C ARG A 64 16.95 6.28 -4.74
N ASP A 65 17.02 7.59 -4.51
CA ASP A 65 16.43 8.26 -3.35
C ASP A 65 15.02 8.76 -3.69
N GLN A 66 14.90 9.72 -4.62
CA GLN A 66 13.62 10.39 -4.93
C GLN A 66 12.63 9.48 -5.64
N ALA A 67 13.07 8.81 -6.72
CA ALA A 67 12.17 7.92 -7.46
C ALA A 67 11.84 6.67 -6.63
N GLY A 68 12.81 6.18 -5.84
CA GLY A 68 12.58 5.12 -4.85
C GLY A 68 11.46 5.45 -3.86
N GLY A 69 11.46 6.67 -3.31
CA GLY A 69 10.40 7.15 -2.40
C GLY A 69 9.01 7.22 -3.04
N LEU A 70 8.93 7.68 -4.29
CA LEU A 70 7.69 7.69 -5.06
C LEU A 70 7.13 6.27 -5.23
N PHE A 71 7.96 5.33 -5.71
CA PHE A 71 7.55 3.95 -5.95
C PHE A 71 7.20 3.22 -4.64
N TYR A 72 7.84 3.57 -3.53
CA TYR A 72 7.52 3.06 -2.20
C TYR A 72 6.08 3.37 -1.81
N VAL A 73 5.63 4.63 -1.96
CA VAL A 73 4.24 5.03 -1.65
C VAL A 73 3.24 4.33 -2.57
N VAL A 74 3.56 4.21 -3.86
CA VAL A 74 2.70 3.49 -4.82
C VAL A 74 2.56 2.02 -4.43
N PHE A 75 3.68 1.37 -4.12
CA PHE A 75 3.74 -0.03 -3.70
C PHE A 75 2.86 -0.28 -2.47
N TRP A 76 3.05 0.47 -1.39
CA TRP A 76 2.31 0.26 -0.14
C TRP A 76 0.82 0.53 -0.30
N THR A 77 0.46 1.58 -1.04
CA THR A 77 -0.94 1.90 -1.31
C THR A 77 -1.64 0.78 -2.06
N LEU A 78 -1.05 0.29 -3.14
CA LEU A 78 -1.61 -0.81 -3.93
C LEU A 78 -1.61 -2.13 -3.15
N LEU A 79 -0.55 -2.43 -2.40
CA LEU A 79 -0.47 -3.62 -1.57
C LEU A 79 -1.60 -3.67 -0.54
N ILE A 80 -1.85 -2.56 0.18
CA ILE A 80 -2.96 -2.47 1.13
C ILE A 80 -4.30 -2.66 0.42
N LEU A 81 -4.48 -2.10 -0.79
CA LEU A 81 -5.72 -2.29 -1.55
C LEU A 81 -5.87 -3.70 -2.15
N VAL A 82 -4.79 -4.45 -2.37
CA VAL A 82 -4.83 -5.87 -2.73
C VAL A 82 -5.26 -6.74 -1.54
N VAL A 83 -4.76 -6.43 -0.33
CA VAL A 83 -5.12 -7.14 0.90
C VAL A 83 -6.54 -6.77 1.34
N CYS A 84 -6.86 -5.47 1.30
CA CYS A 84 -8.12 -4.87 1.73
C CYS A 84 -8.82 -4.15 0.56
N PRO A 85 -9.36 -4.89 -0.43
CA PRO A 85 -9.97 -4.31 -1.63
C PRO A 85 -11.26 -3.52 -1.40
N ARG A 86 -11.79 -3.49 -0.17
CA ARG A 86 -12.99 -2.70 0.15
C ARG A 86 -12.67 -1.30 0.66
N PHE A 87 -11.40 -1.01 0.93
CA PHE A 87 -11.00 0.29 1.46
C PHE A 87 -10.98 1.35 0.36
N SER A 88 -11.33 2.58 0.74
CA SER A 88 -11.28 3.74 -0.16
C SER A 88 -9.86 3.99 -0.62
N SER A 89 -9.65 4.04 -1.94
CA SER A 89 -8.33 4.31 -2.51
C SER A 89 -7.75 5.65 -2.06
N LYS A 90 -8.58 6.68 -1.88
CA LYS A 90 -8.15 8.00 -1.37
C LYS A 90 -7.66 7.90 0.07
N GLY A 91 -8.43 7.22 0.92
CA GLY A 91 -8.12 7.05 2.33
C GLY A 91 -6.82 6.29 2.53
N VAL A 92 -6.63 5.20 1.78
CA VAL A 92 -5.39 4.41 1.84
C VAL A 92 -4.19 5.21 1.32
N ALA A 93 -4.30 5.89 0.17
CA ALA A 93 -3.22 6.70 -0.36
C ALA A 93 -2.80 7.81 0.61
N GLY A 94 -3.77 8.53 1.20
CA GLY A 94 -3.51 9.56 2.20
C GLY A 94 -2.86 9.00 3.47
N LEU A 95 -3.33 7.84 3.96
CA LEU A 95 -2.75 7.17 5.12
C LEU A 95 -1.30 6.75 4.87
N VAL A 96 -1.00 6.18 3.69
CA VAL A 96 0.37 5.76 3.34
C VAL A 96 1.28 6.97 3.25
N VAL A 97 0.88 8.05 2.56
CA VAL A 97 1.67 9.29 2.51
C VAL A 97 1.95 9.84 3.91
N LEU A 98 0.92 9.91 4.76
CA LEU A 98 1.08 10.36 6.14
C LEU A 98 2.01 9.45 6.94
N ALA A 99 1.86 8.13 6.82
CA ALA A 99 2.72 7.17 7.49
C ALA A 99 4.17 7.29 7.02
N THR A 100 4.42 7.47 5.73
CA THR A 100 5.77 7.70 5.18
C THR A 100 6.35 9.01 5.72
N CYS A 101 5.57 10.08 5.80
CA CYS A 101 6.00 11.34 6.44
C CYS A 101 6.35 11.15 7.92
N CYS A 102 5.56 10.38 8.67
CA CYS A 102 5.86 10.07 10.08
C CYS A 102 7.13 9.23 10.22
N VAL A 103 7.35 8.25 9.34
CA VAL A 103 8.58 7.45 9.30
C VAL A 103 9.79 8.33 9.00
N GLU A 104 9.65 9.28 8.08
CA GLU A 104 10.69 10.25 7.73
C GLU A 104 11.03 11.14 8.93
N MET A 105 10.04 11.68 9.65
CA MET A 105 10.26 12.43 10.89
C MET A 105 10.89 11.57 11.99
N LEU A 106 10.56 10.28 12.03
CA LEU A 106 11.13 9.31 12.97
C LEU A 106 12.63 9.06 12.71
N GLN A 107 13.16 9.41 11.54
CA GLN A 107 14.59 9.36 11.27
C GLN A 107 15.39 10.42 12.01
N LEU A 108 14.78 11.54 12.42
CA LEU A 108 15.42 12.53 13.29
C LEU A 108 15.57 12.03 14.73
N TRP A 109 14.89 10.94 15.09
CA TRP A 109 14.94 10.35 16.43
C TRP A 109 15.81 9.09 16.43
N HIS A 110 16.82 9.08 17.31
CA HIS A 110 17.84 8.03 17.41
C HIS A 110 17.85 7.30 18.78
N PRO A 111 16.75 6.65 19.20
CA PRO A 111 16.77 5.82 20.39
C PRO A 111 17.35 4.42 20.07
N PRO A 112 18.01 3.75 21.04
CA PRO A 112 18.68 2.46 20.82
C PRO A 112 17.83 1.35 20.16
N PRO A 113 16.52 1.21 20.46
CA PRO A 113 15.67 0.22 19.79
C PRO A 113 15.47 0.49 18.29
N LEU A 114 15.42 1.75 17.86
CA LEU A 114 15.25 2.11 16.46
C LEU A 114 16.53 1.85 15.67
N GLU A 115 17.69 2.15 16.26
CA GLU A 115 18.98 1.88 15.64
C GLU A 115 19.20 0.38 15.47
N TRP A 116 18.73 -0.44 16.43
CA TRP A 116 18.74 -1.89 16.29
C TRP A 116 17.93 -2.35 15.07
N VAL A 117 16.73 -1.80 14.85
CA VAL A 117 15.93 -2.14 13.65
C VAL A 117 16.63 -1.65 12.37
N ARG A 118 17.16 -0.41 12.36
CA ARG A 118 17.91 0.15 11.22
C ARG A 118 19.26 -0.54 10.97
N SER A 119 19.78 -1.32 11.90
CA SER A 119 21.01 -2.10 11.68
C SER A 119 20.79 -3.23 10.66
N SER A 120 19.55 -3.66 10.47
CA SER A 120 19.18 -4.69 9.51
C SER A 120 18.88 -4.11 8.12
N TRP A 121 19.26 -4.82 7.07
CA TRP A 121 18.98 -4.42 5.68
C TRP A 121 17.48 -4.17 5.43
N PHE A 122 16.60 -5.03 5.97
CA PHE A 122 15.15 -4.83 5.90
C PHE A 122 14.67 -3.59 6.65
N GLY A 123 15.29 -3.26 7.78
CA GLY A 123 14.92 -2.08 8.56
C GLY A 123 15.29 -0.79 7.83
N GLN A 124 16.45 -0.74 7.17
CA GLN A 124 16.84 0.41 6.33
C GLN A 124 15.93 0.55 5.11
N LEU A 125 15.52 -0.58 4.51
CA LEU A 125 14.60 -0.58 3.37
C LEU A 125 13.20 -0.04 3.74
N LEU A 126 12.72 -0.29 4.96
CA LEU A 126 11.39 0.09 5.44
C LEU A 126 11.35 1.46 6.13
N LEU A 127 12.34 1.76 6.97
CA LEU A 127 12.36 2.97 7.79
C LEU A 127 13.21 4.09 7.20
N GLY A 128 14.04 3.80 6.20
CA GLY A 128 15.08 4.72 5.73
C GLY A 128 16.18 4.94 6.76
N ASN A 129 17.23 5.64 6.33
CA ASN A 129 18.44 5.87 7.13
C ASN A 129 18.79 7.35 7.32
N SER A 130 18.22 8.25 6.51
CA SER A 130 18.63 9.66 6.48
C SER A 130 17.46 10.55 6.08
N PHE A 131 17.21 11.56 6.89
CA PHE A 131 16.10 12.48 6.70
C PHE A 131 16.38 13.47 5.55
N SER A 132 15.42 13.65 4.64
CA SER A 132 15.46 14.66 3.58
C SER A 132 14.12 15.35 3.36
N TRP A 133 14.11 16.69 3.45
CA TRP A 133 12.94 17.50 3.09
C TRP A 133 12.50 17.33 1.63
N TRP A 134 13.42 16.91 0.75
CA TRP A 134 13.12 16.71 -0.66
C TRP A 134 12.35 15.42 -0.95
N ASP A 135 12.15 14.55 0.05
CA ASP A 135 11.41 13.30 -0.11
C ASP A 135 9.88 13.48 -0.02
N PHE A 136 9.41 14.58 0.60
CA PHE A 136 7.98 14.85 0.72
C PHE A 136 7.27 15.00 -0.63
N PRO A 137 7.74 15.81 -1.61
CA PRO A 137 7.06 15.95 -2.89
C PRO A 137 6.92 14.62 -3.67
N PRO A 138 7.97 13.78 -3.80
CA PRO A 138 7.84 12.43 -4.37
C PRO A 138 6.78 11.57 -3.68
N TYR A 139 6.63 11.65 -2.36
CA TYR A 139 5.60 10.90 -1.64
C TYR A 139 4.19 11.34 -2.03
N PHE A 140 3.93 12.65 -2.09
CA PHE A 140 2.64 13.17 -2.54
C PHE A 140 2.34 12.76 -3.99
N VAL A 141 3.33 12.87 -4.88
CA VAL A 141 3.18 12.43 -6.28
C VAL A 141 2.89 10.93 -6.36
N GLY A 142 3.62 10.11 -5.59
CA GLY A 142 3.38 8.67 -5.49
C GLY A 142 1.96 8.35 -5.00
N GLY A 143 1.47 9.07 -3.98
CA GLY A 143 0.10 8.91 -3.49
C GLY A 143 -0.95 9.26 -4.54
N VAL A 144 -0.75 10.33 -5.30
CA VAL A 144 -1.65 10.72 -6.41
C VAL A 144 -1.63 9.67 -7.53
N ILE A 145 -0.45 9.20 -7.93
CA ILE A 145 -0.32 8.13 -8.94
C ILE A 145 -1.04 6.88 -8.47
N ALA A 146 -0.79 6.43 -7.24
CA ALA A 146 -1.40 5.24 -6.66
C ALA A 146 -2.93 5.36 -6.61
N TYR A 147 -3.44 6.53 -6.23
CA TYR A 147 -4.86 6.83 -6.23
C TYR A 147 -5.45 6.73 -7.64
N ILE A 148 -4.82 7.34 -8.65
CA ILE A 148 -5.27 7.30 -10.05
C ILE A 148 -5.26 5.85 -10.56
N THR A 149 -4.18 5.10 -10.31
CA THR A 149 -4.05 3.69 -10.70
C THR A 149 -5.13 2.83 -10.07
N ALA A 150 -5.37 2.97 -8.76
CA ALA A 150 -6.42 2.25 -8.07
C ALA A 150 -7.83 2.64 -8.55
N ARG A 151 -8.03 3.93 -8.87
CA ARG A 151 -9.30 4.44 -9.40
C ARG A 151 -9.60 3.93 -10.81
N ALA A 152 -8.62 3.45 -11.58
CA ALA A 152 -8.89 2.77 -12.84
C ALA A 152 -9.66 1.45 -12.63
N VAL A 153 -9.57 0.85 -11.45
CA VAL A 153 -10.19 -0.43 -11.07
C VAL A 153 -11.26 -0.21 -9.99
N LYS A 154 -12.20 0.72 -10.23
CA LYS A 154 -13.22 1.08 -9.22
C LYS A 154 -14.05 -0.12 -8.79
N LEU A 155 -14.25 -0.25 -7.49
CA LEU A 155 -15.44 -0.91 -6.97
C LEU A 155 -16.56 0.11 -6.77
N LYS A 156 -17.81 -0.36 -6.91
CA LYS A 156 -19.01 0.42 -6.59
C LYS A 156 -18.95 0.80 -5.09
N GLY A 157 -18.57 2.05 -4.79
CA GLY A 157 -18.30 2.53 -3.43
C GLY A 157 -17.04 3.40 -3.27
N ASP A 158 -16.11 3.38 -4.24
CA ASP A 158 -14.93 4.26 -4.25
C ASP A 158 -15.32 5.71 -4.60
N SER A 159 -15.73 6.49 -3.60
CA SER A 159 -16.06 7.94 -3.71
C SER A 159 -14.86 8.83 -3.42
#